data_AF-A0A165MGZ5-F1
#
_entry.id   AF-A0A165MGZ5-F1
#
_cell.length_a   1.000
_cell.length_b   1.000
_cell.length_c   1.000
_cell.angle_alpha   90.00
_cell.angle_beta   90.00
_cell.angle_gamma   90.00
#
_symmetry.space_group_name_H-M   'P 1'
#
loop_
_entity.id
_entity.type
_entity.pdbx_description
1 polymer ?
#
loop_
_entity_poly.entity_id
_entity_poly.type
_entity_poly.pdbx_seq_one_letter_code
_entity_poly.pdbx_strand_id
1 'polypeptide(L)'
;MQRKWRDDDDKLTFIILSRPPASELPPLTLPSFATDSAFPMIGDVNMFFKDPLDDDELEVEVEVMIAEPAYRLQGRARESLSLLIAYAAAPPLSVPRPALVARIAESNTPSISLFEALGFRVVKTVEVFREVEMRWRGADESPRANEDGLL
;
A
#
# COMPACT_ATOMS: atom_id res chain seq x y z
N MET A 1 8.54 23.02 -4.24
CA MET A 1 8.50 21.65 -3.69
C MET A 1 7.07 21.21 -3.39
N GLN A 2 6.33 21.84 -2.47
CA GLN A 2 4.96 21.42 -2.11
C GLN A 2 3.93 21.41 -3.26
N ARG A 3 4.03 22.33 -4.23
CA ARG A 3 3.12 22.38 -5.38
C ARG A 3 3.34 21.22 -6.37
N LYS A 4 4.60 20.81 -6.58
CA LYS A 4 4.94 19.65 -7.42
C LYS A 4 4.35 18.35 -6.87
N TRP A 5 4.33 18.16 -5.56
CA TRP A 5 3.68 17.00 -4.92
C TRP A 5 2.16 16.98 -5.05
N ARG A 6 1.51 18.14 -5.18
CA ARG A 6 0.05 18.22 -5.33
C ARG A 6 -0.39 17.93 -6.76
N ASP A 7 0.44 18.32 -7.72
CA ASP A 7 0.14 18.25 -9.15
C ASP A 7 0.90 17.08 -9.82
N ASP A 8 1.35 16.08 -9.04
CA ASP A 8 2.08 14.91 -9.55
C ASP A 8 1.09 13.87 -10.07
N ASP A 9 1.02 13.71 -11.40
CA ASP A 9 0.13 12.75 -12.04
C ASP A 9 0.63 11.30 -11.87
N ASP A 10 1.85 11.11 -11.38
CA ASP A 10 2.49 9.82 -11.12
C ASP A 10 2.33 9.35 -9.67
N LYS A 11 1.51 10.03 -8.86
CA LYS A 11 1.34 9.70 -7.45
C LYS A 11 -0.12 9.80 -7.00
N LEU A 12 -0.57 8.79 -6.27
CA LEU A 12 -1.83 8.79 -5.53
C LEU A 12 -1.55 8.62 -4.04
N THR A 13 -2.14 9.47 -3.19
CA THR A 13 -1.91 9.43 -1.73
C THR A 13 -3.22 9.54 -0.97
N PHE A 14 -3.44 8.63 -0.02
CA PHE A 14 -4.46 8.83 1.01
C PHE A 14 -3.79 9.18 2.33
N ILE A 15 -4.23 10.29 2.93
CA ILE A 15 -3.85 10.65 4.30
C ILE A 15 -4.77 9.93 5.27
N ILE A 16 -4.19 9.25 6.26
CA ILE A 16 -4.92 8.49 7.26
C ILE A 16 -5.14 9.39 8.48
N LEU A 17 -6.40 9.72 8.75
CA LEU A 17 -6.81 10.42 9.97
C LEU A 17 -7.42 9.43 10.96
N SER A 18 -7.08 9.55 12.23
CA SER A 18 -7.74 8.78 13.27
C SER A 18 -9.04 9.45 13.70
N ARG A 19 -10.15 8.72 13.63
CA ARG A 19 -11.40 9.11 14.26
C ARG A 19 -11.43 8.69 15.74
N PRO A 20 -11.62 9.60 16.70
CA PRO A 20 -11.86 9.22 18.09
C PRO A 20 -13.18 8.45 18.22
N PRO A 21 -13.30 7.53 19.20
CA PRO A 21 -14.55 6.85 19.47
C PRO A 21 -15.69 7.85 19.72
N ALA A 22 -16.86 7.57 19.15
CA ALA A 22 -18.08 8.38 19.28
C ALA A 22 -18.03 9.83 18.71
N SER A 23 -16.95 10.25 18.06
CA SER A 23 -16.95 11.53 17.32
C SER A 23 -17.83 11.42 16.09
N GLU A 24 -18.74 12.37 15.86
CA GLU A 24 -19.45 12.50 14.59
C GLU A 24 -18.47 12.88 13.47
N LEU A 25 -18.64 12.32 12.27
CA LEU A 25 -17.86 12.76 11.13
C LEU A 25 -18.39 14.12 10.68
N PRO A 26 -17.52 15.14 10.53
CA PRO A 26 -17.93 16.35 9.84
C PRO A 26 -18.26 16.03 8.38
N PRO A 27 -18.95 16.93 7.67
CA PRO A 27 -19.18 16.78 6.23
C PRO A 27 -17.86 16.45 5.51
N LEU A 28 -17.90 15.47 4.59
CA LEU A 28 -16.77 15.03 3.75
C LEU A 28 -16.41 16.07 2.67
N THR A 29 -16.29 17.33 3.09
CA THR A 29 -15.92 18.48 2.28
C THR A 29 -14.59 19.02 2.77
N LEU A 30 -13.64 19.23 1.88
CA LEU A 30 -12.44 20.00 2.22
C LEU A 30 -12.85 21.45 2.56
N PRO A 31 -12.24 22.09 3.59
CA PRO A 31 -11.05 21.69 4.33
C PRO A 31 -11.35 21.06 5.71
N SER A 32 -12.58 20.64 6.01
CA SER A 32 -13.08 20.35 7.36
C SER A 32 -12.20 19.43 8.20
N PHE A 33 -11.49 18.48 7.56
CA PHE A 33 -10.62 17.52 8.25
C PHE A 33 -9.17 17.96 8.42
N ALA A 34 -8.66 18.88 7.59
CA ALA A 34 -7.23 19.23 7.58
C ALA A 34 -6.83 20.13 8.76
N THR A 35 -7.81 20.81 9.37
CA THR A 35 -7.60 21.76 10.48
C THR A 35 -8.23 21.32 11.79
N ASP A 36 -8.98 20.21 11.80
CA ASP A 36 -9.65 19.74 13.00
C ASP A 36 -8.73 18.82 13.80
N SER A 37 -8.21 19.36 14.91
CA SER A 37 -7.37 18.63 15.86
C SER A 37 -8.04 17.39 16.47
N ALA A 38 -9.37 17.25 16.34
CA ALA A 38 -10.08 16.05 16.76
C ALA A 38 -9.73 14.82 15.90
N PHE A 39 -9.24 15.00 14.68
CA PHE A 39 -8.92 13.93 13.74
C PHE A 39 -7.42 13.95 13.38
N PRO A 40 -6.52 13.53 14.29
CA PRO A 40 -5.09 13.62 14.05
C PRO A 40 -4.70 12.77 12.84
N MET A 41 -3.78 13.30 12.02
CA MET A 41 -3.09 12.53 11.00
C MET A 41 -2.17 11.51 11.67
N ILE A 42 -2.37 10.24 11.34
CA ILE A 42 -1.61 9.12 11.93
C ILE A 42 -0.74 8.39 10.93
N GLY A 43 -0.82 8.75 9.65
CA GLY A 43 -0.09 8.09 8.59
C GLY A 43 -0.63 8.39 7.20
N ASP A 44 -0.16 7.60 6.24
CA ASP A 44 -0.50 7.72 4.83
C ASP A 44 -0.27 6.39 4.10
N VAL A 45 -0.95 6.24 2.96
CA VAL A 45 -0.68 5.20 1.96
C VAL A 45 -0.45 5.88 0.61
N ASN A 46 0.55 5.40 -0.12
CA ASN A 46 0.95 5.97 -1.40
C ASN A 46 0.94 4.91 -2.49
N MET A 47 0.65 5.35 -3.71
CA MET A 47 0.93 4.64 -4.96
C MET A 47 1.79 5.53 -5.83
N PHE A 48 2.90 4.98 -6.34
CA PHE A 48 3.81 5.66 -7.27
C PHE A 48 3.78 4.91 -8.60
N PHE A 49 3.43 5.62 -9.68
CA PHE A 49 3.30 5.07 -11.02
C PHE A 49 4.64 5.22 -11.74
N LYS A 50 5.27 4.10 -12.12
CA LYS A 50 6.52 4.18 -12.86
C LYS A 50 6.26 4.49 -14.33
N ASP A 51 7.09 5.36 -14.89
CA ASP A 51 7.12 5.65 -16.33
C ASP A 51 7.58 4.37 -17.08
N PRO A 52 6.83 3.85 -18.06
CA PRO A 52 7.13 2.60 -18.79
C PRO A 52 8.37 2.68 -19.72
N LEU A 53 9.42 3.41 -19.32
CA LEU A 53 10.56 3.73 -20.18
C LEU A 53 11.40 2.52 -20.64
N ASP A 54 11.25 1.33 -20.03
CA ASP A 54 12.11 0.17 -20.34
C ASP A 54 11.40 -1.19 -20.50
N ASP A 55 10.16 -1.36 -20.08
CA ASP A 55 9.37 -2.59 -20.28
C ASP A 55 7.90 -2.18 -20.37
N ASP A 56 7.17 -2.61 -21.40
CA ASP A 56 5.77 -2.24 -21.71
C ASP A 56 4.73 -2.61 -20.60
N GLU A 57 5.18 -3.00 -19.41
CA GLU A 57 4.36 -3.43 -18.29
C GLU A 57 4.26 -2.33 -17.21
N LEU A 58 3.05 -1.87 -16.94
CA LEU A 58 2.75 -0.93 -15.86
C LEU A 58 3.24 -1.49 -14.52
N GLU A 59 4.11 -0.75 -13.82
CA GLU A 59 4.51 -1.03 -12.44
C GLU A 59 4.04 0.11 -11.53
N VAL A 60 3.31 -0.24 -10.46
CA VAL A 60 2.81 0.72 -9.47
C VAL A 60 3.29 0.30 -8.08
N GLU A 61 4.14 1.12 -7.49
CA GLU A 61 4.71 0.86 -6.17
C GLU A 61 3.77 1.34 -5.07
N VAL A 62 3.49 0.47 -4.09
CA VAL A 62 2.57 0.74 -2.99
C VAL A 62 3.33 0.81 -1.67
N GLU A 63 3.14 1.91 -0.94
CA GLU A 63 3.76 2.14 0.36
C GLU A 63 2.72 2.47 1.43
N VAL A 64 3.03 2.14 2.69
CA VAL A 64 2.21 2.49 3.86
C VAL A 64 3.07 2.92 5.03
N MET A 65 2.63 3.95 5.73
CA MET A 65 3.21 4.36 7.00
C MET A 65 2.11 4.62 8.02
N ILE A 66 2.25 4.03 9.21
CA ILE A 66 1.53 4.45 10.42
C ILE A 66 2.57 5.06 11.35
N ALA A 67 2.65 6.40 11.32
CA ALA A 67 3.71 7.16 11.94
C ALA A 67 3.72 6.96 13.46
N GLU A 68 2.55 7.06 14.09
CA GLU A 68 2.44 7.08 15.54
C GLU A 68 2.31 5.66 16.13
N PRO A 69 3.22 5.23 17.04
CA PRO A 69 3.21 3.89 17.62
C PRO A 69 1.87 3.50 18.27
N ALA A 70 1.17 4.48 18.86
CA ALA A 70 -0.13 4.28 19.51
C ALA A 70 -1.24 3.81 18.56
N TYR A 71 -1.03 3.90 17.24
CA TYR A 71 -2.01 3.51 16.21
C TYR A 71 -1.57 2.31 15.38
N ARG A 72 -0.37 1.76 15.63
CA ARG A 72 0.15 0.58 14.94
C ARG A 72 -0.56 -0.69 15.44
N LEU A 73 -0.51 -1.75 14.62
CA LEU A 73 -1.06 -3.08 14.96
C LEU A 73 -2.58 -3.11 15.27
N GLN A 74 -3.33 -2.09 14.84
CA GLN A 74 -4.79 -2.00 14.99
C GLN A 74 -5.54 -2.23 13.67
N GLY A 75 -4.91 -2.85 12.67
CA GLY A 75 -5.52 -3.12 11.36
C GLY A 75 -5.64 -1.92 10.41
N ARG A 76 -5.38 -0.70 10.88
CA ARG A 76 -5.52 0.55 10.11
C ARG A 76 -4.74 0.53 8.78
N ALA A 77 -3.48 0.09 8.80
CA ALA A 77 -2.66 -0.03 7.60
C ALA A 77 -3.28 -0.95 6.54
N ARG A 78 -3.84 -2.09 6.97
CA ARG A 78 -4.50 -3.06 6.08
C ARG A 78 -5.74 -2.45 5.44
N GLU A 79 -6.56 -1.77 6.24
CA GLU A 79 -7.76 -1.11 5.75
C GLU A 79 -7.42 0.00 4.75
N SER A 80 -6.48 0.88 5.08
CA SER A 80 -6.05 1.97 4.21
C SER A 80 -5.47 1.47 2.89
N LEU A 81 -4.61 0.45 2.92
CA LEU A 81 -4.10 -0.19 1.69
C LEU A 81 -5.23 -0.83 0.87
N SER A 82 -6.17 -1.52 1.52
CA SER A 82 -7.30 -2.14 0.82
C SER A 82 -8.17 -1.10 0.10
N LEU A 83 -8.43 0.04 0.75
CA LEU A 83 -9.17 1.15 0.17
C LEU A 83 -8.42 1.79 -1.00
N LEU A 84 -7.12 2.05 -0.85
CA LEU A 84 -6.29 2.62 -1.91
C LEU A 84 -6.25 1.70 -3.15
N ILE A 85 -6.04 0.39 -2.93
CA ILE A 85 -6.03 -0.62 -4.01
C ILE A 85 -7.39 -0.71 -4.69
N ALA A 86 -8.49 -0.72 -3.92
CA ALA A 86 -9.84 -0.75 -4.49
C ALA A 86 -10.15 0.51 -5.30
N TYR A 87 -9.73 1.69 -4.82
CA TYR A 87 -9.89 2.95 -5.53
C TYR A 87 -9.12 2.96 -6.85
N ALA A 88 -7.85 2.56 -6.82
CA ALA A 88 -6.99 2.54 -8.01
C ALA A 88 -7.45 1.52 -9.07
N ALA A 89 -8.10 0.43 -8.65
CA ALA A 89 -8.64 -0.58 -9.57
C ALA A 89 -9.87 -0.10 -10.37
N ALA A 90 -10.54 0.97 -9.93
CA ALA A 90 -11.71 1.51 -10.60
C ALA A 90 -11.33 2.57 -11.67
N PRO A 91 -12.19 2.83 -12.67
CA PRO A 91 -12.01 3.94 -13.58
C PRO A 91 -11.96 5.30 -12.84
N PRO A 92 -11.13 6.25 -13.29
CA PRO A 92 -10.37 6.23 -14.54
C PRO A 92 -9.01 5.50 -14.46
N LEU A 93 -8.50 5.22 -13.26
CA LEU A 93 -7.13 4.70 -13.06
C LEU A 93 -6.95 3.26 -13.57
N SER A 94 -7.93 2.39 -13.30
CA SER A 94 -7.99 1.01 -13.81
C SER A 94 -6.71 0.19 -13.58
N VAL A 95 -6.01 0.42 -12.45
CA VAL A 95 -4.75 -0.26 -12.12
C VAL A 95 -5.01 -1.75 -11.87
N PRO A 96 -4.43 -2.65 -12.68
CA PRO A 96 -4.59 -4.08 -12.49
C PRO A 96 -3.74 -4.53 -11.28
N ARG A 97 -4.28 -5.40 -10.43
CA ARG A 97 -3.55 -5.87 -9.24
C ARG A 97 -2.17 -6.48 -9.53
N PRO A 98 -1.96 -7.24 -10.63
CA PRO A 98 -0.63 -7.76 -10.98
C PRO A 98 0.45 -6.68 -11.19
N ALA A 99 0.09 -5.43 -11.50
CA ALA A 99 1.02 -4.31 -11.62
C ALA A 99 1.56 -3.80 -10.26
N LEU A 100 0.96 -4.24 -9.14
CA LEU A 100 1.31 -3.73 -7.82
C LEU A 100 2.61 -4.38 -7.32
N VAL A 101 3.54 -3.52 -6.89
CA VAL A 101 4.79 -3.90 -6.25
C VAL A 101 4.93 -3.21 -4.88
N ALA A 102 5.61 -3.85 -3.94
CA ALA A 102 6.03 -3.24 -2.69
C ALA A 102 7.48 -3.59 -2.40
N ARG A 103 8.29 -2.60 -2.04
CA ARG A 103 9.69 -2.78 -1.63
C ARG A 103 9.80 -2.53 -0.14
N ILE A 104 10.28 -3.53 0.60
CA ILE A 104 10.23 -3.54 2.05
C ILE A 104 11.59 -4.01 2.57
N ALA A 105 12.17 -3.29 3.53
CA ALA A 105 13.37 -3.76 4.22
C ALA A 105 13.16 -5.19 4.77
N GLU A 106 14.12 -6.08 4.56
CA GLU A 106 14.03 -7.50 4.91
C GLU A 106 13.79 -7.73 6.41
N SER A 107 14.23 -6.78 7.25
CA SER A 107 14.03 -6.80 8.70
C SER A 107 12.64 -6.33 9.14
N ASN A 108 11.84 -5.73 8.25
CA ASN A 108 10.52 -5.20 8.57
C ASN A 108 9.44 -6.29 8.42
N THR A 109 9.53 -7.28 9.30
CA THR A 109 8.58 -8.41 9.33
C THR A 109 7.12 -7.99 9.49
N PRO A 110 6.75 -6.93 10.25
CA PRO A 110 5.35 -6.49 10.32
C PRO A 110 4.79 -6.02 8.97
N SER A 111 5.55 -5.26 8.18
CA SER A 111 5.11 -4.84 6.84
C SER A 111 5.06 -6.03 5.88
N ILE A 112 6.04 -6.94 5.92
CA ILE A 112 6.01 -8.14 5.07
C ILE A 112 4.74 -8.95 5.32
N SER A 113 4.44 -9.29 6.58
CA SER A 113 3.22 -10.04 6.92
C SER A 113 1.92 -9.30 6.57
N LEU A 114 1.92 -7.97 6.66
CA LEU A 114 0.79 -7.14 6.22
C LEU A 114 0.52 -7.31 4.71
N PHE A 115 1.56 -7.23 3.88
CA PHE A 115 1.44 -7.38 2.43
C PHE A 115 1.11 -8.82 2.03
N GLU A 116 1.65 -9.83 2.72
CA GLU A 116 1.27 -11.23 2.52
C GLU A 116 -0.24 -11.46 2.73
N ALA A 117 -0.79 -10.86 3.79
CA ALA A 117 -2.22 -10.92 4.11
C ALA A 117 -3.11 -10.19 3.08
N LEU A 118 -2.53 -9.34 2.24
CA LEU A 118 -3.20 -8.67 1.12
C LEU A 118 -3.04 -9.43 -0.21
N GLY A 119 -2.35 -10.58 -0.21
CA GLY A 119 -2.14 -11.41 -1.39
C GLY A 119 -0.84 -11.12 -2.15
N PHE A 120 0.10 -10.39 -1.54
CA PHE A 120 1.44 -10.23 -2.09
C PHE A 120 2.33 -11.43 -1.73
N ARG A 121 3.36 -11.66 -2.53
CA ARG A 121 4.40 -12.66 -2.29
C ARG A 121 5.75 -12.06 -2.60
N VAL A 122 6.78 -12.42 -1.83
CA VAL A 122 8.17 -12.08 -2.14
C VAL A 122 8.53 -12.73 -3.48
N VAL A 123 9.01 -11.93 -4.43
CA VAL A 123 9.45 -12.39 -5.76
C VAL A 123 10.95 -12.23 -5.96
N LYS A 124 11.58 -11.32 -5.21
CA LYS A 124 13.01 -11.02 -5.31
C LYS A 124 13.51 -10.48 -3.97
N THR A 125 14.76 -10.81 -3.64
CA THR A 125 15.51 -10.17 -2.55
C THR A 125 16.65 -9.37 -3.17
N VAL A 126 16.87 -8.15 -2.71
CA VAL A 126 17.90 -7.24 -3.21
C VAL A 126 18.93 -7.03 -2.11
N GLU A 127 19.93 -7.92 -2.05
CA GLU A 127 20.90 -8.00 -0.95
C GLU A 127 21.65 -6.69 -0.70
N VAL A 128 21.99 -5.94 -1.76
CA VAL A 128 22.71 -4.67 -1.64
C VAL A 128 21.91 -3.61 -0.87
N PHE A 129 20.58 -3.66 -0.95
CA PHE A 129 19.68 -2.75 -0.22
C PHE A 129 19.05 -3.39 1.01
N ARG A 130 19.22 -4.70 1.22
CA ARG A 130 18.55 -5.48 2.27
C ARG A 130 17.03 -5.31 2.22
N GLU A 131 16.48 -5.42 1.02
CA GLU A 131 15.06 -5.27 0.74
C GLU A 131 14.49 -6.50 0.04
N VAL A 132 13.23 -6.78 0.29
CA VAL A 132 12.42 -7.72 -0.47
C VAL A 132 11.49 -6.95 -1.39
N GLU A 133 11.39 -7.40 -2.63
CA GLU A 133 10.36 -6.98 -3.56
C GLU A 133 9.21 -7.98 -3.50
N MET A 134 8.01 -7.46 -3.26
CA MET A 134 6.78 -8.23 -3.18
C MET A 134 5.83 -7.83 -4.30
N ARG A 135 5.21 -8.80 -4.98
CA ARG A 135 4.19 -8.56 -6.02
C ARG A 135 2.89 -9.27 -5.69
N TRP A 136 1.77 -8.71 -6.14
CA TRP A 136 0.47 -9.35 -5.96
C TRP A 136 0.37 -10.66 -6.75
N ARG A 137 0.00 -11.76 -6.08
CA ARG A 137 -0.21 -13.09 -6.69
C ARG A 137 -1.60 -13.67 -6.39
N GLY A 138 -2.45 -12.94 -5.70
CA GLY A 138 -3.78 -13.40 -5.30
C GLY A 138 -3.77 -14.26 -4.04
N ALA A 139 -4.96 -14.70 -3.64
CA ALA A 139 -5.16 -15.45 -2.39
C ALA A 139 -4.91 -16.97 -2.53
N ASP A 140 -4.66 -17.50 -3.74
CA ASP A 140 -4.43 -18.93 -3.96
C ASP A 140 -3.30 -19.20 -4.96
N GLU A 141 -2.14 -19.59 -4.43
CA GLU A 141 -1.56 -20.89 -4.71
C GLU A 141 -0.78 -21.27 -3.45
N SER A 142 -1.32 -22.23 -2.69
CA SER A 142 -0.47 -23.08 -1.85
C SER A 142 0.63 -23.63 -2.75
N PRO A 143 1.89 -23.80 -2.29
CA PRO A 143 2.90 -24.45 -3.10
C PRO A 143 2.31 -25.80 -3.52
N ARG A 144 2.17 -26.04 -4.83
CA ARG A 144 1.92 -27.39 -5.31
C ARG A 144 3.05 -28.22 -4.74
N ALA A 145 2.72 -29.14 -3.83
CA ALA A 145 3.68 -30.11 -3.38
C ALA A 145 4.26 -30.75 -4.65
N ASN A 146 5.57 -30.65 -4.83
CA ASN A 146 6.26 -31.40 -5.86
C ASN A 146 5.95 -32.88 -5.62
N GLU A 147 5.04 -33.44 -6.40
CA GLU A 147 4.99 -34.88 -6.64
C GLU A 147 6.09 -35.22 -7.63
N ASP A 148 7.34 -35.01 -7.20
CA ASP A 148 8.52 -35.62 -7.81
C ASP A 148 9.05 -36.66 -6.82
N GLY A 149 8.81 -37.93 -7.16
CA GLY A 149 9.53 -39.07 -6.61
C GLY A 149 8.65 -40.06 -5.84
N LEU A 150 8.17 -41.09 -6.52
CA LEU A 150 8.85 -42.39 -6.43
C LEU A 150 8.41 -43.30 -7.59
N LEU A 151 9.39 -44.08 -8.05
CA LEU A 151 9.33 -45.21 -8.97
C LEU A 151 8.20 -46.19 -8.65
#